data_AF-A0A918D2A8-F1
#
_entry.id   AF-A0A918D2A8-F1
#
_cell.length_a   1.000
_cell.length_b   1.000
_cell.length_c   1.000
_cell.angle_alpha   90.00
_cell.angle_beta   90.00
_cell.angle_gamma   90.00
#
_symmetry.space_group_name_H-M   'P 1'
#
loop_
_entity.id
_entity.type
_entity.pdbx_description
1 polymer ?
#
loop_
_entity_poly.entity_id
_entity_poly.type
_entity_poly.pdbx_seq_one_letter_code
_entity_poly.pdbx_strand_id
1 'polypeptide(L)'
;MKKLLGILMFILLVGTLSACDDNASNIIAAVDVSDREETILSTLTNQSFLFDFNNEDYEEVSMWVEKYEQGELVDDQLGYLTSPVDETGLIIFATKIDGVDEQQTFHIGVGDEDGVSSLTTRDTPLTPPYSLRGLHKTSLK
;
A
#
# COMPACT_ATOMS: atom_id res chain seq x y z
N MET A 1 -33.15 -28.25 -44.23
CA MET A 1 -31.88 -28.54 -43.52
C MET A 1 -31.00 -27.30 -43.30
N LYS A 2 -30.91 -26.34 -44.24
CA LYS A 2 -30.06 -25.12 -44.08
C LYS A 2 -30.47 -24.20 -42.91
N LYS A 3 -31.76 -24.10 -42.60
CA LYS A 3 -32.28 -23.27 -41.48
C LYS A 3 -31.98 -23.84 -40.09
N LEU A 4 -31.85 -25.17 -39.97
CA LEU A 4 -31.51 -25.84 -38.71
C LEU A 4 -30.03 -25.69 -38.37
N LEU A 5 -29.17 -25.64 -39.39
CA LEU A 5 -27.73 -25.50 -39.22
C LEU A 5 -27.34 -24.11 -38.70
N GLY A 6 -28.06 -23.06 -39.12
CA GLY A 6 -27.88 -21.71 -38.59
C GLY A 6 -28.33 -21.56 -37.14
N ILE A 7 -29.42 -22.22 -36.75
CA ILE A 7 -29.92 -22.22 -35.36
C ILE A 7 -28.94 -22.95 -34.44
N LEU A 8 -28.38 -24.08 -34.88
CA LEU A 8 -27.38 -24.83 -34.12
C LEU A 8 -26.11 -24.00 -33.87
N MET A 9 -25.64 -23.28 -34.89
CA MET A 9 -24.47 -22.41 -34.79
C MET A 9 -24.72 -21.22 -33.84
N PHE A 10 -25.94 -20.68 -33.81
CA PHE A 10 -26.31 -19.60 -32.89
C PHE A 10 -26.38 -20.08 -31.43
N ILE A 11 -26.91 -21.28 -31.19
CA ILE A 11 -26.95 -21.90 -29.85
C ILE A 11 -25.53 -22.19 -29.35
N LEU A 12 -24.64 -22.67 -30.22
CA LEU A 12 -23.24 -22.93 -29.88
C LEU A 12 -22.49 -21.62 -29.54
N LEU A 13 -22.79 -20.53 -30.25
CA LEU A 13 -22.19 -19.22 -30.01
C LEU A 13 -22.68 -18.56 -28.71
N VAL A 14 -23.95 -18.77 -28.34
CA VAL A 14 -24.50 -18.25 -27.06
C VAL A 14 -24.05 -19.11 -25.87
N GLY A 15 -23.80 -20.41 -26.09
CA GLY A 15 -23.38 -21.35 -25.05
C GLY A 15 -21.94 -21.16 -24.55
N THR A 16 -21.07 -20.44 -25.27
CA THR A 16 -19.69 -20.18 -24.84
C THR A 16 -19.54 -18.89 -24.02
N LEU A 17 -20.60 -18.13 -23.77
CA LEU A 17 -20.55 -16.87 -23.00
C LEU A 17 -20.81 -17.04 -21.50
N SER A 18 -20.99 -18.26 -20.99
CA SER A 18 -21.30 -18.49 -19.57
C SER A 18 -20.23 -19.34 -18.91
N ALA A 19 -19.22 -18.65 -18.36
CA ALA A 19 -18.41 -19.08 -17.22
C ALA A 19 -17.47 -17.92 -16.80
N CYS A 20 -18.04 -16.78 -16.40
CA CYS A 20 -17.38 -15.98 -15.37
C CYS A 20 -17.86 -16.61 -14.06
N ASP A 21 -16.99 -17.38 -13.44
CA ASP A 21 -17.23 -17.90 -12.11
C ASP A 21 -16.92 -16.76 -11.14
N ASP A 22 -17.92 -16.31 -10.38
CA ASP A 22 -17.78 -15.39 -9.25
C ASP A 22 -17.24 -16.17 -8.03
N ASN A 23 -16.15 -16.90 -8.24
CA ASN A 23 -15.44 -17.54 -7.14
C ASN A 23 -14.55 -16.47 -6.53
N ALA A 24 -14.79 -16.20 -5.25
CA ALA A 24 -14.25 -15.09 -4.49
C ALA A 24 -12.86 -14.66 -4.96
N SER A 25 -12.82 -13.44 -5.47
CA SER A 25 -11.57 -12.84 -5.91
C SER A 25 -10.88 -12.28 -4.69
N ASN A 26 -9.61 -12.63 -4.52
CA ASN A 26 -8.73 -11.92 -3.62
C ASN A 26 -8.77 -10.43 -4.00
N ILE A 27 -9.32 -9.60 -3.12
CA ILE A 27 -9.58 -8.18 -3.36
C ILE A 27 -8.91 -7.37 -2.26
N ILE A 28 -8.29 -6.26 -2.66
CA ILE A 28 -7.87 -5.19 -1.77
C ILE A 28 -8.65 -3.94 -2.20
N ALA A 29 -9.38 -3.34 -1.26
CA ALA A 29 -10.25 -2.19 -1.52
C ALA A 29 -9.97 -1.08 -0.51
N ALA A 30 -10.00 0.18 -0.97
CA ALA A 30 -9.83 1.32 -0.06
C ALA A 30 -11.02 1.40 0.92
N VAL A 31 -10.71 1.66 2.19
CA VAL A 31 -11.71 1.79 3.26
C VAL A 31 -12.39 3.15 3.21
N ASP A 32 -13.70 3.17 3.45
CA ASP A 32 -14.44 4.40 3.77
C ASP A 32 -14.19 4.77 5.24
N VAL A 33 -13.29 5.72 5.47
CA VAL A 33 -12.81 6.09 6.81
C VAL A 33 -13.86 6.95 7.53
N SER A 34 -14.27 6.53 8.72
CA SER A 34 -15.23 7.29 9.53
C SER A 34 -14.63 8.57 10.12
N ASP A 35 -15.47 9.54 10.48
CA ASP A 35 -15.03 10.79 11.15
C ASP A 35 -14.16 10.53 12.40
N ARG A 36 -14.46 9.45 13.13
CA ARG A 36 -13.71 9.04 14.32
C ARG A 36 -12.32 8.55 13.96
N GLU A 37 -12.20 7.71 12.95
CA GLU A 37 -10.91 7.16 12.49
C GLU A 37 -10.06 8.26 11.85
N GLU A 38 -10.66 9.11 11.02
CA GLU A 38 -10.00 10.26 10.40
C GLU A 38 -9.42 11.20 11.46
N THR A 39 -10.17 11.48 12.54
CA THR A 39 -9.68 12.29 13.66
C THR A 39 -8.45 11.66 14.34
N ILE A 40 -8.44 10.33 14.51
CA ILE A 40 -7.31 9.61 15.11
C ILE A 40 -6.09 9.66 14.17
N LEU A 41 -6.29 9.33 12.89
CA LEU A 41 -5.23 9.25 11.90
C LEU A 41 -4.58 10.62 11.65
N SER A 42 -5.37 11.67 11.48
CA SER A 42 -4.89 13.04 11.26
C SER A 42 -4.15 13.64 12.47
N THR A 43 -4.40 13.12 13.68
CA THR A 43 -3.67 13.55 14.90
C THR A 43 -2.29 12.89 15.00
N LEU A 44 -2.16 11.67 14.50
CA LEU A 44 -0.96 10.84 14.69
C LEU A 44 -0.02 10.86 13.47
N THR A 45 -0.55 11.14 12.29
CA THR A 45 0.12 10.95 11.00
C THR A 45 -0.14 12.14 10.07
N ASN A 46 0.73 12.32 9.08
CA ASN A 46 0.55 13.34 8.05
C ASN A 46 -0.33 12.85 6.89
N GLN A 47 -0.20 11.57 6.53
CA GLN A 47 -1.05 10.90 5.54
C GLN A 47 -1.26 9.45 5.97
N SER A 48 -2.44 8.91 5.69
CA SER A 48 -2.79 7.53 5.97
C SER A 48 -3.67 6.96 4.86
N PHE A 49 -3.48 5.68 4.55
CA PHE A 49 -4.21 4.91 3.57
C PHE A 49 -4.59 3.58 4.22
N LEU A 50 -5.89 3.27 4.20
CA LEU A 50 -6.44 2.07 4.79
C LEU A 50 -7.09 1.25 3.68
N PHE A 51 -6.84 -0.06 3.68
CA PHE A 51 -7.42 -0.98 2.72
C PHE A 51 -7.97 -2.22 3.41
N ASP A 52 -9.23 -2.54 3.17
CA ASP A 52 -9.77 -3.84 3.51
C ASP A 52 -9.26 -4.85 2.49
N PHE A 53 -8.92 -6.04 2.96
CA PHE A 53 -8.67 -7.17 2.09
C PHE A 53 -9.65 -8.31 2.40
N ASN A 54 -10.03 -9.01 1.34
CA ASN A 54 -10.66 -10.32 1.38
C ASN A 54 -9.79 -11.25 0.52
N ASN A 55 -9.44 -12.40 1.06
CA ASN A 55 -8.47 -13.32 0.50
C ASN A 55 -8.90 -14.76 0.83
N GLU A 56 -8.98 -15.64 -0.15
CA GLU A 56 -9.30 -17.06 0.08
C GLU A 56 -8.11 -17.99 -0.21
N ASP A 57 -7.08 -17.49 -0.91
CA ASP A 57 -6.05 -18.34 -1.52
C ASP A 57 -4.66 -18.19 -0.88
N TYR A 58 -4.42 -17.13 -0.11
CA TYR A 58 -3.10 -16.78 0.40
C TYR A 58 -3.02 -16.90 1.92
N GLU A 59 -1.88 -17.37 2.43
CA GLU A 59 -1.64 -17.49 3.88
C GLU A 59 -0.88 -16.28 4.44
N GLU A 60 -0.29 -15.47 3.57
CA GLU A 60 0.56 -14.34 3.96
C GLU A 60 0.37 -13.14 3.01
N VAL A 61 0.53 -11.95 3.57
CA VAL A 61 0.66 -10.70 2.81
C VAL A 61 2.04 -10.11 3.05
N SER A 62 2.65 -9.57 1.99
CA SER A 62 3.90 -8.83 2.06
C SER A 62 3.72 -7.40 1.58
N MET A 63 4.28 -6.45 2.32
CA MET A 63 4.20 -5.03 2.06
C MET A 63 5.59 -4.40 2.11
N TRP A 64 5.87 -3.49 1.20
CA TRP A 64 7.09 -2.68 1.19
C TRP A 64 6.82 -1.34 0.51
N VAL A 65 7.75 -0.41 0.69
CA VAL A 65 7.76 0.88 0.01
C VAL A 65 8.90 0.87 -1.00
N GLU A 66 8.58 1.15 -2.26
CA GLU A 66 9.59 1.45 -3.26
C GLU A 66 9.92 2.95 -3.22
N LYS A 67 11.21 3.26 -3.16
CA LYS A 67 11.71 4.62 -3.15
C LYS A 67 12.30 4.96 -4.51
N TYR A 68 11.76 6.03 -5.10
CA TYR A 68 12.24 6.60 -6.36
C TYR A 68 12.84 7.98 -6.12
N GLU A 69 14.06 8.21 -6.61
CA GLU A 69 14.71 9.53 -6.63
C GLU A 69 15.04 9.91 -8.08
N GLN A 70 14.58 11.08 -8.53
CA GLN A 70 14.79 11.55 -9.90
C GLN A 70 14.32 10.57 -10.99
N GLY A 71 13.35 9.72 -10.67
CA GLY A 71 12.81 8.68 -11.57
C GLY A 71 13.54 7.34 -11.50
N GLU A 72 14.62 7.22 -10.72
CA GLU A 72 15.38 5.99 -10.54
C GLU A 72 14.98 5.29 -9.25
N LEU A 73 14.82 3.96 -9.29
CA LEU A 73 14.58 3.13 -8.11
C LEU A 73 15.86 3.07 -7.28
N VAL A 74 15.85 3.67 -6.08
CA VAL A 74 17.02 3.74 -5.19
C VAL A 74 16.93 2.78 -4.00
N ASP A 75 15.72 2.35 -3.65
CA ASP A 75 15.44 1.31 -2.66
C ASP A 75 14.14 0.59 -3.06
N ASP A 76 14.18 -0.72 -3.20
CA ASP A 76 13.05 -1.53 -3.66
C ASP A 76 12.33 -2.27 -2.53
N GLN A 77 12.81 -2.18 -1.29
CA GLN A 77 12.25 -2.90 -0.14
C GLN A 77 12.29 -2.10 1.16
N LEU A 78 12.13 -0.77 1.07
CA LEU A 78 12.08 0.07 2.26
C LEU A 78 10.88 -0.33 3.12
N GLY A 79 11.17 -0.79 4.34
CA GLY A 79 10.10 -1.20 5.26
C GLY A 79 9.39 -2.47 4.83
N TYR A 80 10.12 -3.52 4.49
CA TYR A 80 9.54 -4.82 4.18
C TYR A 80 8.88 -5.48 5.42
N LEU A 81 7.58 -5.78 5.32
CA LEU A 81 6.79 -6.51 6.32
C LEU A 81 6.11 -7.70 5.64
N THR A 82 6.24 -8.89 6.23
CA THR A 82 5.42 -10.06 5.90
C THR A 82 4.61 -10.44 7.13
N SER A 83 3.31 -10.68 6.95
CA SER A 83 2.40 -11.12 7.99
C SER A 83 1.63 -12.35 7.52
N PRO A 84 1.42 -13.37 8.37
CA PRO A 84 0.32 -14.28 8.15
C PRO A 84 -1.00 -13.50 8.11
N VAL A 85 -1.94 -13.96 7.29
CA VAL A 85 -3.29 -13.38 7.18
C VAL A 85 -4.34 -14.48 7.08
N ASP A 86 -5.50 -14.22 7.67
CA ASP A 86 -6.70 -15.03 7.46
C ASP A 86 -7.55 -14.50 6.27
N GLU A 87 -8.83 -14.89 6.20
CA GLU A 87 -9.72 -14.56 5.09
C GLU A 87 -9.93 -13.06 4.89
N THR A 88 -10.10 -12.30 5.98
CA THR A 88 -10.36 -10.85 5.90
C THR A 88 -9.52 -10.05 6.88
N GLY A 89 -9.20 -8.83 6.50
CA GLY A 89 -8.47 -7.94 7.39
C GLY A 89 -8.27 -6.55 6.82
N LEU A 90 -7.38 -5.81 7.48
CA LEU A 90 -7.09 -4.41 7.23
C LEU A 90 -5.58 -4.21 7.05
N ILE A 91 -5.24 -3.55 5.96
CA ILE A 91 -3.92 -3.01 5.69
C ILE A 91 -3.92 -1.52 6.03
N ILE A 92 -2.93 -1.08 6.80
CA ILE A 92 -2.72 0.32 7.18
C ILE A 92 -1.34 0.76 6.68
N PHE A 93 -1.32 1.81 5.88
CA PHE A 93 -0.09 2.51 5.52
C PHE A 93 -0.21 3.97 5.96
N ALA A 94 0.73 4.45 6.77
CA ALA A 94 0.72 5.84 7.21
C ALA A 94 2.12 6.44 7.21
N THR A 95 2.18 7.75 7.02
CA THR A 95 3.43 8.52 6.96
C THR A 95 3.42 9.63 7.99
N LYS A 96 4.59 9.92 8.54
CA LYS A 96 4.81 11.05 9.43
C LYS A 96 6.11 11.74 9.07
N ILE A 97 6.08 13.06 8.96
CA ILE A 97 7.25 13.92 8.74
C ILE A 97 7.69 14.45 10.10
N ASP A 98 8.89 14.08 10.53
CA ASP A 98 9.46 14.58 11.78
C ASP A 98 10.10 15.96 11.53
N GLY A 99 9.49 17.01 12.07
CA GLY A 99 9.83 18.42 11.76
C GLY A 99 11.22 18.92 12.23
N VAL A 100 12.06 18.07 12.84
CA VAL A 100 13.42 18.44 13.24
C VAL A 100 14.44 18.14 12.13
N ASP A 101 14.24 17.04 11.39
CA ASP A 101 15.19 16.55 10.38
C ASP A 101 14.54 16.28 9.01
N GLU A 102 13.27 16.66 8.82
CA GLU A 102 12.45 16.36 7.64
C GLU A 102 12.43 14.86 7.28
N GLN A 103 12.72 13.99 8.26
CA GLN A 103 12.73 12.55 8.07
C GLN A 103 11.30 12.04 7.91
N GLN A 104 11.09 11.26 6.86
CA GLN A 104 9.81 10.60 6.63
C GLN A 104 9.82 9.23 7.32
N THR A 105 8.95 9.09 8.32
CA THR A 105 8.66 7.82 8.97
C THR A 105 7.47 7.16 8.27
N PHE A 106 7.59 5.88 7.97
CA PHE A 106 6.53 5.04 7.43
C PHE A 106 6.09 4.05 8.50
N HIS A 107 4.78 3.96 8.70
CA HIS A 107 4.11 2.97 9.54
C HIS A 107 3.33 2.04 8.62
N ILE A 108 3.62 0.74 8.72
CA ILE A 108 2.96 -0.30 7.93
C ILE A 108 2.35 -1.28 8.92
N GLY A 109 1.07 -1.58 8.75
CA GLY A 109 0.33 -2.51 9.58
C GLY A 109 -0.53 -3.44 8.73
N VAL A 110 -0.61 -4.68 9.15
CA VAL A 110 -1.53 -5.70 8.63
C VAL A 110 -2.22 -6.27 9.86
N GLY A 111 -3.54 -6.23 9.88
CA GLY A 111 -4.33 -6.82 10.95
C GLY A 111 -5.49 -7.64 10.43
N ASP A 112 -5.83 -8.69 11.15
CA ASP A 112 -6.94 -9.61 10.89
C ASP A 112 -7.55 -10.05 12.25
N GLU A 113 -8.32 -11.14 12.26
CA GLU A 113 -8.89 -11.66 13.49
C GLU A 113 -7.85 -12.28 14.46
N ASP A 114 -6.70 -12.72 13.95
CA ASP A 114 -5.65 -13.40 14.71
C ASP A 114 -4.66 -12.40 15.34
N GLY A 115 -4.52 -11.21 14.76
CA GLY A 115 -3.75 -10.15 15.40
C GLY A 115 -3.34 -9.02 14.48
N VAL A 116 -2.24 -8.35 14.85
CA VAL A 116 -1.68 -7.24 14.09
C VAL A 116 -0.17 -7.41 13.98
N SER A 117 0.32 -7.48 12.75
CA SER A 117 1.74 -7.34 12.42
C SER A 117 2.00 -5.90 12.00
N SER A 118 3.08 -5.30 12.49
CA SER A 118 3.42 -3.92 12.13
C SER A 118 4.92 -3.66 12.09
N LEU A 119 5.30 -2.69 11.28
CA LEU A 119 6.65 -2.20 11.14
C LEU A 119 6.63 -0.67 11.11
N THR A 120 7.67 -0.07 11.68
CA THR A 120 7.98 1.34 11.47
C THR A 120 9.37 1.48 10.91
N THR A 121 9.51 2.14 9.77
CA THR A 121 10.80 2.42 9.14
C THR A 121 10.94 3.93 8.90
N ARG A 122 12.18 4.39 8.76
CA ARG A 122 12.49 5.79 8.46
C ARG A 122 13.25 5.85 7.15
N ASP A 123 12.81 6.70 6.24
CA ASP A 123 13.66 7.13 5.13
C ASP A 123 14.53 8.28 5.61
N THR A 124 15.84 8.11 5.41
CA THR A 124 16.80 9.18 5.62
C THR A 124 17.14 9.72 4.24
N PRO A 125 16.91 11.01 3.97
CA PRO A 125 17.35 11.62 2.71
C PRO A 125 18.84 11.32 2.48
N LEU A 126 19.22 10.84 1.29
CA LEU A 126 20.62 10.54 0.96
C LEU A 126 21.49 11.81 0.94
N THR A 127 20.88 13.00 0.98
CA THR A 127 21.57 14.27 1.15
C THR A 127 21.70 14.63 2.62
N PRO A 128 22.92 14.80 3.15
CA PRO A 128 23.07 15.30 4.51
C PRO A 128 22.61 16.77 4.61
N PRO A 129 22.02 17.21 5.73
CA PRO A 129 21.83 18.62 6.00
C PRO A 129 23.19 19.22 6.41
N TYR A 130 24.05 19.56 5.45
CA TYR A 130 25.20 20.41 5.70
C TYR A 130 25.34 21.44 4.57
N SER A 131 25.57 22.71 4.81
CA SER A 131 25.63 23.52 6.02
C SER A 131 25.92 24.91 5.47
N LEU A 132 24.97 25.84 5.52
CA LEU A 132 25.32 27.26 5.45
C LEU A 132 25.95 27.65 6.80
N ARG A 133 27.11 27.07 7.14
CA ARG A 133 27.98 27.61 8.18
C ARG A 133 28.41 28.97 7.67
N GLY A 134 27.88 30.00 8.33
CA GLY A 134 28.14 31.39 8.04
C GLY A 134 29.61 31.65 7.76
N LEU A 135 29.84 32.31 6.63
CA LEU A 135 31.03 33.11 6.38
C LEU A 135 31.10 34.21 7.45
N HIS A 136 31.63 33.88 8.63
CA HIS A 136 32.18 34.87 9.55
C HIS A 136 33.69 34.77 9.51
N LYS A 137 34.25 35.33 8.44
CA LYS A 137 35.69 35.58 8.34
C LYS A 137 36.00 36.78 9.24
N THR A 138 36.23 36.53 10.53
CA THR A 138 36.84 37.53 11.41
C THR A 138 38.33 37.61 11.06
N SER A 139 38.68 38.62 10.26
CA SER A 139 40.05 39.11 10.11
C SER A 139 40.38 39.90 11.37
N LEU A 140 41.33 39.43 12.17
CA LEU A 140 42.02 40.24 13.17
C LEU A 140 43.41 40.59 12.63
N LYS A 141 43.80 41.84 12.89
CA LYS A 141 45.00 42.57 12.45
C LYS A 141 46.31 41.81 12.66
#